data_AF-A0A060BRP7-F1
#
_entry.id   AF-A0A060BRP7-F1
#
_cell.length_a   1.000
_cell.length_b   1.000
_cell.length_c   1.000
_cell.angle_alpha   90.00
_cell.angle_beta   90.00
_cell.angle_gamma   90.00
#
_symmetry.space_group_name_H-M   'P 1'
#
loop_
_entity.id
_entity.type
_entity.pdbx_description
1 polymer ?
#
loop_
_entity_poly.entity_id
_entity_poly.type
_entity_poly.pdbx_seq_one_letter_code
_entity_poly.pdbx_strand_id
1 'polypeptide(L)'
;SDYLDGNRNGFASYWVDPEVTNHSLTSAGVYSYFRDSNSFALTGISVPRTAGVTVTNAVTRALNGYGGINKVVNNFGKQVNVSSDDNIATSWLQSYTSTTESDNEAPVITLSPDPATPDSGTTYTTA
;
A
#
# COMPACT_ATOMS: atom_id res chain seq x y z
N SER A 1 3.39 11.93 -23.22
CA SER A 1 3.21 11.77 -21.76
C SER A 1 3.24 10.28 -21.49
N ASP A 2 4.44 9.76 -21.24
CA ASP A 2 4.78 8.39 -21.65
C ASP A 2 4.49 7.34 -20.56
N TYR A 3 3.82 7.75 -19.49
CA TYR A 3 3.52 6.90 -18.33
C TYR A 3 2.02 6.81 -17.99
N LEU A 4 1.14 7.37 -18.83
CA LEU A 4 -0.29 7.30 -18.60
C LEU A 4 -0.83 5.91 -18.93
N ASP A 5 -1.64 5.38 -18.03
CA ASP A 5 -2.45 4.18 -18.25
C ASP A 5 -3.84 4.61 -18.74
N GLY A 6 -3.96 4.76 -20.06
CA GLY A 6 -5.13 5.39 -20.69
C GLY A 6 -5.24 6.86 -20.27
N ASN A 7 -6.28 7.18 -19.48
CA ASN A 7 -6.49 8.50 -18.90
C ASN A 7 -6.04 8.60 -17.43
N ARG A 8 -5.42 7.55 -16.89
CA ARG A 8 -4.96 7.47 -15.49
C ARG A 8 -3.47 7.77 -15.40
N ASN A 9 -3.08 8.46 -14.35
CA ASN A 9 -1.67 8.73 -14.09
C ASN A 9 -0.96 7.45 -13.60
N GLY A 10 0.01 6.94 -14.37
CA GLY A 10 0.81 5.79 -13.97
C GLY A 10 0.06 4.46 -14.03
N PHE A 11 0.82 3.39 -14.24
CA PHE A 11 0.35 2.02 -14.05
C PHE A 11 0.47 1.64 -12.56
N ALA A 12 -0.50 0.89 -12.04
CA ALA A 12 -0.34 0.26 -10.74
C ALA A 12 0.82 -0.74 -10.78
N SER A 13 1.65 -0.77 -9.74
CA SER A 13 2.76 -1.74 -9.67
C SER A 13 2.27 -3.17 -9.47
N TYR A 14 1.09 -3.32 -8.88
CA TYR A 14 0.38 -4.60 -8.77
C TYR A 14 -1.03 -4.46 -9.34
N TRP A 15 -1.35 -5.25 -10.36
CA TRP A 15 -2.66 -5.25 -10.99
C TRP A 15 -3.23 -6.66 -11.07
N VAL A 16 -4.49 -6.79 -10.69
CA VAL A 16 -5.28 -8.02 -10.84
C VAL A 16 -6.39 -7.73 -11.84
N ASP A 17 -6.53 -8.63 -12.81
CA ASP A 17 -7.51 -8.52 -13.88
C ASP A 17 -8.94 -8.36 -13.32
N PRO A 18 -9.76 -7.42 -13.85
CA PRO A 18 -11.16 -7.21 -13.45
C PRO A 18 -12.03 -8.47 -13.40
N GLU A 19 -11.73 -9.48 -14.22
CA GLU A 19 -12.49 -10.74 -14.29
C GLU A 19 -12.15 -11.72 -13.16
N VAL A 20 -11.08 -11.47 -12.39
CA VAL A 20 -10.70 -12.33 -11.27
C VAL A 20 -11.71 -12.20 -10.13
N THR A 21 -12.31 -13.33 -9.75
CA THR A 21 -13.28 -13.39 -8.65
C THR A 21 -12.67 -13.82 -7.32
N ASN A 22 -11.48 -14.43 -7.33
CA ASN A 22 -10.80 -14.93 -6.15
C ASN A 22 -9.31 -14.58 -6.19
N HIS A 23 -8.85 -13.77 -5.24
CA HIS A 23 -7.45 -13.40 -5.11
C HIS A 23 -7.17 -12.91 -3.69
N SER A 24 -6.05 -13.31 -3.10
CA SER A 24 -5.63 -12.80 -1.79
C SER A 24 -4.20 -12.29 -1.87
N LEU A 25 -4.01 -11.05 -1.42
CA LEU A 25 -2.72 -10.40 -1.30
C LEU A 25 -2.48 -10.04 0.17
N THR A 26 -1.53 -10.70 0.81
CA THR A 26 -1.14 -10.41 2.20
C THR A 26 0.25 -9.80 2.23
N SER A 27 0.41 -8.70 2.96
CA SER A 27 1.67 -8.02 3.20
C SER A 27 2.39 -7.61 1.93
N ALA A 28 1.94 -6.51 1.32
CA ALA A 28 2.52 -5.97 0.09
C ALA A 28 3.02 -4.53 0.28
N GLY A 29 4.19 -4.23 -0.28
CA GLY A 29 4.78 -2.89 -0.28
C GLY A 29 5.04 -2.40 -1.70
N VAL A 30 4.56 -1.19 -2.01
CA VAL A 30 4.81 -0.50 -3.29
C VAL A 30 5.56 0.81 -3.04
N TYR A 31 6.70 0.97 -3.71
CA TYR A 31 7.57 2.13 -3.53
C TYR A 31 7.62 2.95 -4.82
N SER A 32 7.63 4.28 -4.69
CA SER A 32 7.89 5.19 -5.81
C SER A 32 9.25 5.87 -5.68
N TYR A 33 9.97 5.95 -6.80
CA TYR A 33 11.21 6.70 -6.94
C TYR A 33 11.29 7.29 -8.35
N PHE A 34 10.59 8.40 -8.57
CA PHE A 34 10.68 9.11 -9.85
C PHE A 34 11.89 10.05 -9.80
N ARG A 35 12.96 9.70 -10.51
CA ARG A 35 14.23 10.45 -10.45
C ARG A 35 14.18 11.77 -11.22
N ASP A 36 13.54 11.77 -12.40
CA ASP A 36 13.70 12.85 -13.37
C ASP A 36 12.40 13.65 -13.60
N SER A 37 11.32 13.34 -12.87
CA SER A 37 10.03 14.01 -13.02
C SER A 37 9.21 14.00 -11.74
N ASN A 38 8.46 15.08 -11.49
CA ASN A 38 7.48 15.15 -10.40
C ASN A 38 6.18 14.41 -10.79
N SER A 39 6.28 13.09 -10.90
CA SER A 39 5.20 12.21 -11.36
C SER A 39 4.45 11.56 -10.21
N PHE A 40 3.18 11.23 -10.44
CA PHE A 40 2.36 10.53 -9.46
C PHE A 40 1.75 9.28 -10.09
N ALA A 41 1.84 8.14 -9.41
CA ALA A 41 1.01 6.99 -9.73
C ALA A 41 -0.36 7.13 -9.05
N LEU A 42 -1.44 6.80 -9.76
CA LEU A 42 -2.80 6.92 -9.23
C LEU A 42 -3.03 5.97 -8.06
N THR A 43 -2.51 4.75 -8.13
CA THR A 43 -2.57 3.76 -7.06
C THR A 43 -1.36 2.84 -7.11
N GLY A 44 -0.92 2.33 -5.96
CA GLY A 44 0.13 1.31 -5.91
C GLY A 44 -0.38 -0.07 -6.34
N ILE A 45 -1.56 -0.43 -5.85
CA ILE A 45 -2.20 -1.73 -6.07
C ILE A 45 -3.59 -1.49 -6.70
N SER A 46 -3.96 -2.28 -7.70
CA SER A 46 -5.29 -2.25 -8.29
C SER A 46 -5.85 -3.66 -8.40
N VAL A 47 -7.01 -3.89 -7.79
CA VAL A 47 -7.66 -5.21 -7.72
C VAL A 47 -9.18 -5.09 -7.92
N PRO A 48 -9.86 -6.15 -8.38
CA PRO A 48 -11.32 -6.17 -8.46
C PRO A 48 -11.98 -5.94 -7.09
N ARG A 49 -13.16 -5.31 -7.08
CA ARG A 49 -13.98 -5.14 -5.88
C ARG A 49 -15.04 -6.22 -5.83
N THR A 50 -14.63 -7.46 -5.54
CA THR A 50 -15.51 -8.62 -5.42
C THR A 50 -15.31 -9.30 -4.06
N ALA A 51 -16.28 -10.12 -3.62
CA ALA A 51 -16.25 -10.73 -2.29
C ALA A 51 -15.05 -11.68 -2.06
N GLY A 52 -14.54 -12.32 -3.12
CA GLY A 52 -13.39 -13.24 -3.05
C GLY A 52 -12.03 -12.57 -3.23
N VAL A 53 -11.99 -11.24 -3.35
CA VAL A 53 -10.74 -10.48 -3.51
C VAL A 53 -10.44 -9.68 -2.25
N THR A 54 -9.31 -9.98 -1.62
CA THR A 54 -8.87 -9.36 -0.37
C THR A 54 -7.43 -8.88 -0.45
N VAL A 55 -7.15 -7.72 0.13
CA VAL A 55 -5.78 -7.26 0.40
C VAL A 55 -5.64 -6.97 1.89
N THR A 56 -4.61 -7.51 2.52
CA THR A 56 -4.35 -7.35 3.95
C THR A 56 -2.94 -6.81 4.15
N ASN A 57 -2.78 -5.77 4.97
CA ASN A 57 -1.51 -5.12 5.30
C ASN A 57 -0.75 -4.63 4.05
N ALA A 58 -1.35 -3.70 3.31
CA ALA A 58 -0.71 -3.05 2.17
C ALA A 58 -0.05 -1.72 2.56
N VAL A 59 1.04 -1.38 1.87
CA VAL A 59 1.84 -0.18 2.12
C VAL A 59 2.21 0.48 0.80
N THR A 60 2.11 1.80 0.77
CA THR A 60 2.80 2.62 -0.24
C THR A 60 3.79 3.55 0.41
N ARG A 61 4.95 3.76 -0.22
CA ARG A 61 5.93 4.73 0.24
C ARG A 61 6.57 5.51 -0.91
N ALA A 62 6.73 6.81 -0.72
CA ALA A 62 7.52 7.67 -1.58
C ALA A 62 8.97 7.73 -1.09
N LEU A 63 9.91 7.30 -1.92
CA LEU A 63 11.34 7.34 -1.61
C LEU A 63 11.93 8.72 -1.94
N ASN A 64 13.24 8.89 -1.82
CA ASN A 64 13.95 10.17 -1.99
C ASN A 64 14.11 10.64 -3.46
N GLY A 65 13.08 10.45 -4.29
CA GLY A 65 12.99 10.97 -5.66
C GLY A 65 12.12 12.23 -5.71
N TYR A 66 11.19 12.27 -6.64
CA TYR A 66 10.13 13.28 -6.75
C TYR A 66 8.75 12.62 -6.81
N GLY A 67 7.69 13.40 -6.55
CA GLY A 67 6.31 12.95 -6.66
C GLY A 67 5.87 11.91 -5.63
N GLY A 68 5.08 10.92 -6.03
CA GLY A 68 4.55 9.92 -5.10
C GLY A 68 3.46 8.99 -5.65
N ILE A 69 2.63 8.47 -4.75
CA ILE A 69 1.53 7.54 -5.06
C ILE A 69 0.26 8.06 -4.39
N ASN A 70 -0.81 8.24 -5.15
CA ASN A 70 -2.02 8.87 -4.64
C ASN A 70 -2.84 7.97 -3.72
N LYS A 71 -2.81 6.65 -3.94
CA LYS A 71 -3.61 5.64 -3.22
C LYS A 71 -2.84 4.35 -3.00
N VAL A 72 -3.15 3.66 -1.90
CA VAL A 72 -2.53 2.36 -1.57
C VAL A 72 -3.15 1.27 -2.43
N VAL A 73 -4.46 1.07 -2.32
CA VAL A 73 -5.25 0.10 -3.10
C VAL A 73 -6.44 0.81 -3.73
N ASN A 74 -6.59 0.71 -5.05
CA ASN A 74 -7.64 1.37 -5.82
C ASN A 74 -7.81 2.86 -5.44
N ASN A 75 -8.90 3.20 -4.75
CA ASN A 75 -9.23 4.57 -4.33
C ASN A 75 -9.01 4.80 -2.82
N PHE A 76 -8.41 3.84 -2.12
CA PHE A 76 -8.25 3.81 -0.67
C PHE A 76 -6.80 4.00 -0.22
N GLY A 77 -6.64 4.47 1.01
CA GLY A 77 -5.38 4.91 1.56
C GLY A 77 -5.07 6.38 1.24
N LYS A 78 -4.17 6.93 2.04
CA LYS A 78 -3.67 8.30 1.93
C LYS A 78 -2.63 8.39 0.81
N GLN A 79 -2.58 9.55 0.15
CA GLN A 79 -1.49 9.87 -0.75
C GLN A 79 -0.16 9.96 0.01
N VAL A 80 0.89 9.47 -0.61
CA VAL A 80 2.27 9.66 -0.16
C VAL A 80 3.01 10.62 -1.07
N ASN A 81 3.87 11.44 -0.46
CA ASN A 81 4.76 12.37 -1.16
C ASN A 81 6.17 12.21 -0.61
N VAL A 82 7.20 12.52 -1.42
CA VAL A 82 8.58 12.57 -0.93
C VAL A 82 8.67 13.56 0.23
N SER A 83 9.09 13.07 1.40
CA SER A 83 9.21 13.85 2.64
C SER A 83 10.19 13.17 3.58
N SER A 84 10.81 13.95 4.47
CA SER A 84 11.56 13.42 5.62
C SER A 84 10.66 12.98 6.77
N ASP A 85 9.38 13.36 6.75
CA ASP A 85 8.37 12.88 7.69
C ASP A 85 7.78 11.56 7.17
N ASP A 86 8.01 10.47 7.90
CA ASP A 86 7.52 9.13 7.56
C ASP A 86 5.99 9.06 7.50
N ASN A 87 5.28 9.88 8.26
CA ASN A 87 3.82 9.96 8.19
C ASN A 87 3.34 10.61 6.89
N ILE A 88 4.17 11.39 6.20
CA ILE A 88 3.84 11.94 4.87
C ILE A 88 4.35 11.00 3.76
N ALA A 89 5.53 10.41 3.97
CA ALA A 89 6.18 9.54 3.01
C ALA A 89 5.56 8.14 2.94
N THR A 90 4.77 7.73 3.94
CA THR A 90 4.20 6.37 4.03
C THR A 90 2.70 6.41 4.26
N SER A 91 1.99 5.49 3.60
CA SER A 91 0.59 5.19 3.85
C SER A 91 0.43 3.69 3.97
N TRP A 92 -0.50 3.31 4.85
CA TRP A 92 -0.81 1.94 5.21
C TRP A 92 -2.29 1.71 4.93
N LEU A 93 -2.64 0.47 4.63
CA LEU A 93 -4.01 0.01 4.52
C LEU A 93 -4.07 -1.37 5.18
N GLN A 94 -4.78 -1.48 6.29
CA GLN A 94 -4.78 -2.75 7.04
C GLN A 94 -5.59 -3.80 6.31
N SER A 95 -6.74 -3.42 5.75
CA SER A 95 -7.65 -4.35 5.07
C SER A 95 -8.40 -3.68 3.93
N TYR A 96 -8.48 -4.38 2.80
CA TYR A 96 -9.31 -4.04 1.66
C TYR A 96 -10.16 -5.25 1.27
N THR A 97 -11.47 -5.04 1.23
CA THR A 97 -12.47 -6.02 0.81
C THR A 97 -13.53 -5.34 -0.06
N SER A 98 -14.50 -6.11 -0.58
CA SER A 98 -15.64 -5.55 -1.31
C SER A 98 -16.47 -4.53 -0.52
N THR A 99 -16.41 -4.55 0.82
CA THR A 99 -17.19 -3.68 1.72
C THR A 99 -16.36 -2.57 2.34
N THR A 100 -15.15 -2.29 1.84
CA THR A 100 -14.35 -1.17 2.35
C THR A 100 -15.00 0.15 1.97
N GLU A 101 -15.40 0.94 2.98
CA GLU A 101 -16.04 2.25 2.81
C GLU A 101 -15.03 3.41 2.94
N SER A 102 -14.01 3.27 3.80
CA SER A 102 -12.85 4.19 3.89
C SER A 102 -11.75 3.60 4.78
N ASP A 103 -10.48 3.84 4.44
CA ASP A 103 -9.32 3.62 5.31
C ASP A 103 -8.20 4.60 4.89
N ASN A 104 -7.80 5.49 5.81
CA ASN A 104 -6.84 6.58 5.58
C ASN A 104 -5.87 6.80 6.75
N GLU A 105 -6.01 6.05 7.85
CA GLU A 105 -5.18 6.21 9.04
C GLU A 105 -4.19 5.05 9.14
N ALA A 106 -2.97 5.36 9.58
CA ALA A 106 -2.00 4.31 9.84
C ALA A 106 -2.50 3.41 11.00
N PRO A 107 -2.29 2.09 10.94
CA PRO A 107 -2.63 1.24 12.07
C PRO A 107 -1.81 1.65 13.29
N VAL A 108 -2.48 1.89 14.42
CA VAL A 108 -1.81 2.08 15.71
C VAL A 108 -1.41 0.71 16.24
N ILE A 109 -0.11 0.40 16.23
CA ILE A 109 0.39 -0.84 16.82
C ILE A 109 0.51 -0.63 18.33
N THR A 110 -0.41 -1.22 19.10
CA THR A 110 -0.21 -1.41 20.54
C THR A 110 0.70 -2.61 20.74
N LEU A 111 2.00 -2.36 20.93
CA LEU A 111 2.91 -3.40 21.37
C LEU A 111 2.56 -3.74 22.83
N SER A 112 2.16 -4.99 23.10
CA SER A 112 2.32 -5.55 24.45
C SER A 112 3.82 -5.49 24.78
N PRO A 113 4.24 -5.07 25.99
CA PRO A 113 5.64 -4.97 26.32
C PRO A 113 6.36 -6.27 25.97
N ASP A 114 7.43 -6.13 25.18
CA ASP A 114 8.36 -7.19 24.82
C ASP A 114 8.77 -7.96 26.09
N PRO A 115 8.61 -9.29 26.17
CA PRO A 115 9.22 -10.04 27.26
C PRO A 115 10.71 -9.71 27.26
N ALA A 116 11.24 -9.30 28.42
CA ALA A 116 12.56 -8.69 28.59
C ALA A 116 13.77 -9.57 28.19
N THR A 117 13.57 -10.65 27.43
CA THR A 117 14.62 -11.55 26.98
C THR A 117 14.17 -12.26 25.70
N PRO A 118 14.81 -12.02 24.55
CA PRO A 118 14.62 -12.88 23.39
C PRO A 118 15.12 -14.30 23.69
N ASP A 119 14.23 -15.29 23.65
CA ASP A 119 14.66 -16.68 23.60
C ASP A 119 15.42 -16.89 22.28
N SER A 120 16.60 -17.50 22.36
CA SER A 120 17.56 -17.71 21.27
C SER A 120 17.11 -18.77 20.25
N GLY A 121 15.88 -18.66 19.76
CA GLY A 121 15.30 -19.51 18.73
C GLY A 121 13.87 -19.86 19.04
N THR A 122 12.93 -19.04 18.56
CA THR A 122 11.67 -19.41 17.87
C THR A 122 10.89 -18.11 17.63
N THR A 123 11.00 -17.58 16.40
CA THR A 123 10.05 -16.64 15.75
C THR A 123 9.26 -15.65 16.61
N TYR A 124 9.53 -14.35 16.45
CA TYR A 124 8.87 -13.20 17.09
C TYR A 124 7.37 -12.97 16.78
N THR A 125 6.67 -13.94 16.21
CA THR A 125 5.24 -13.77 15.88
C THR A 125 4.51 -15.09 16.08
N THR A 126 3.70 -15.18 17.13
CA THR A 126 2.61 -16.15 17.18
C THR A 126 1.43 -15.61 16.36
N ALA A 127 0.85 -16.47 15.52
CA ALA A 127 -0.27 -16.18 14.64
C ALA A 127 -1.53 -15.69 15.38
#